data_AF-A0A917L1L3-F1
#
_entry.id   AF-A0A917L1L3-F1
#
_cell.length_a   1.000
_cell.length_b   1.000
_cell.length_c   1.000
_cell.angle_alpha   90.00
_cell.angle_beta   90.00
_cell.angle_gamma   90.00
#
_symmetry.space_group_name_H-M   'P 1'
#
loop_
_entity.id
_entity.type
_entity.pdbx_description
1 polymer ?
#
loop_
_entity_poly.entity_id
_entity_poly.type
_entity_poly.pdbx_seq_one_letter_code
_entity_poly.pdbx_strand_id
1 'polypeptide(L)'
;MVDVAKRLGMSHGNVYRHFPSKQALRAAVAEDWLAAITAPLAAIAAGREPPPARLRAWLAALAAMKRRKVLEDPEMFAGFHRVALESPEVIAAHVKGLVTQVALILAEGRADGTLPAVAAPEEDASAVLTATMRFHHPDLVATSGDEATATASLARITDLLLAGFGAAAPR
;
A
#
# COMPACT_ATOMS: atom_id res chain seq x y z
N MET A 1 16.65 21.00 -8.12
CA MET A 1 16.91 21.87 -6.96
C MET A 1 16.57 23.31 -7.28
N VAL A 2 17.19 23.92 -8.29
CA VAL A 2 16.86 25.31 -8.70
C VAL A 2 15.37 25.47 -9.07
N ASP A 3 14.80 24.60 -9.90
CA ASP A 3 13.36 24.69 -10.25
C ASP A 3 12.42 24.39 -9.08
N VAL A 4 12.81 23.47 -8.19
CA VAL A 4 12.06 23.14 -6.97
C VAL A 4 12.07 24.30 -5.98
N ALA A 5 13.24 24.91 -5.76
CA ALA A 5 13.41 26.09 -4.93
C ALA A 5 12.58 27.27 -5.48
N LYS A 6 12.63 27.49 -6.80
CA LYS A 6 11.87 28.54 -7.48
C LYS A 6 10.36 28.33 -7.39
N ARG A 7 9.89 27.08 -7.45
CA ARG A 7 8.47 26.71 -7.36
C ARG A 7 7.94 26.69 -5.92
N LEU A 8 8.80 26.46 -4.94
CA LEU A 8 8.50 26.54 -3.50
C LEU A 8 8.75 27.94 -2.90
N GLY A 9 9.18 28.93 -3.70
CA GLY A 9 9.52 30.28 -3.21
C GLY A 9 10.71 30.31 -2.24
N MET A 10 11.56 29.27 -2.25
CA MET A 10 12.70 29.11 -1.35
C MET A 10 14.02 29.47 -2.03
N SER A 11 15.02 29.90 -1.25
CA SER A 11 16.38 30.04 -1.76
C SER A 11 17.01 28.65 -1.97
N HIS A 12 17.93 28.55 -2.93
CA HIS A 12 18.65 27.31 -3.23
C HIS A 12 19.37 26.72 -1.99
N GLY A 13 19.91 27.59 -1.13
CA GLY A 13 20.55 27.20 0.13
C GLY A 13 19.58 26.65 1.18
N ASN A 14 18.32 27.10 1.18
CA ASN A 14 17.31 26.60 2.13
C ASN A 14 16.86 25.17 1.79
N VAL A 15 16.71 24.86 0.50
CA VAL A 15 16.38 23.49 0.06
C VAL A 15 17.52 22.52 0.36
N TYR A 16 18.78 22.95 0.19
CA TYR A 16 19.96 22.12 0.51
C TYR A 16 20.12 21.80 2.01
N ARG A 17 19.62 22.68 2.91
CA ARG A 17 19.61 22.40 4.36
C ARG A 17 18.72 21.22 4.74
N HIS A 18 17.58 21.08 4.07
CA HIS A 18 16.61 20.01 4.34
C HIS A 18 16.89 18.75 3.52
N PHE A 19 17.41 18.93 2.29
CA PHE A 19 17.70 17.83 1.39
C PHE A 19 19.14 17.96 0.86
N PRO A 20 20.11 17.23 1.45
CA PRO A 20 21.53 17.41 1.15
C PRO A 20 21.88 17.03 -0.30
N SER A 21 21.00 16.32 -1.02
CA SER A 21 21.18 15.94 -2.42
C SER A 21 19.85 15.90 -3.19
N LYS A 22 19.95 15.88 -4.53
CA LYS A 22 18.78 15.62 -5.40
C LYS A 22 18.15 14.26 -5.11
N GLN A 23 18.95 13.25 -4.72
CA GLN A 23 18.45 11.93 -4.34
C GLN A 23 17.65 12.01 -3.04
N ALA A 24 18.16 12.69 -2.01
CA ALA A 24 17.45 12.89 -0.74
C ALA A 24 16.11 13.62 -0.93
N LEU A 25 16.07 14.62 -1.81
CA LEU A 25 14.80 15.27 -2.17
C LEU A 25 13.82 14.30 -2.84
N ARG A 26 14.29 13.47 -3.78
CA ARG A 26 13.43 12.49 -4.47
C ARG A 26 12.92 11.41 -3.49
N ALA A 27 13.78 10.93 -2.59
CA ALA A 27 13.41 10.00 -1.54
C ALA A 27 12.29 10.56 -0.66
N ALA A 28 12.43 11.81 -0.19
CA ALA A 28 11.42 12.48 0.62
C ALA A 28 10.09 12.70 -0.14
N VAL A 29 10.14 13.02 -1.43
CA VAL A 29 8.93 13.12 -2.27
C VAL A 29 8.25 11.76 -2.42
N ALA A 30 9.01 10.67 -2.57
CA ALA A 30 8.44 9.33 -2.61
C ALA A 30 7.88 8.89 -1.26
N GLU A 31 8.55 9.20 -0.15
CA GLU A 31 8.05 8.95 1.21
C GLU A 31 6.71 9.64 1.43
N ASP A 32 6.61 10.93 1.11
CA ASP A 32 5.36 11.69 1.24
C ASP A 32 4.25 11.11 0.36
N TRP A 33 4.59 10.73 -0.88
CA TRP A 33 3.66 10.06 -1.78
C TRP A 33 3.17 8.70 -1.24
N LEU A 34 4.08 7.88 -0.72
CA LEU A 34 3.76 6.58 -0.13
C LEU A 34 2.97 6.73 1.17
N ALA A 35 3.28 7.73 1.99
CA ALA A 35 2.55 8.05 3.22
C ALA A 35 1.09 8.42 2.92
N ALA A 36 0.83 9.18 1.85
CA ALA A 36 -0.53 9.47 1.39
C ALA A 36 -1.32 8.20 1.01
N ILE A 37 -0.64 7.11 0.64
CA ILE A 37 -1.26 5.81 0.40
C ILE A 37 -1.45 5.03 1.71
N THR A 38 -0.45 5.02 2.57
CA THR A 38 -0.44 4.20 3.79
C THR A 38 -1.32 4.76 4.91
N ALA A 39 -1.53 6.08 5.00
CA ALA A 39 -2.26 6.69 6.10
C ALA A 39 -3.77 6.35 6.13
N PRO A 40 -4.53 6.40 5.01
CA PRO A 40 -5.92 5.96 5.01
C PRO A 40 -6.09 4.47 5.34
N LEU A 41 -5.12 3.65 4.93
CA LEU A 41 -5.10 2.22 5.19
C LEU A 41 -4.92 1.90 6.67
N ALA A 42 -4.12 2.70 7.39
CA ALA A 42 -3.94 2.56 8.83
C ALA A 42 -5.25 2.74 9.60
N ALA A 43 -6.09 3.70 9.18
CA ALA A 43 -7.41 3.91 9.77
C ALA A 43 -8.37 2.73 9.55
N ILE A 44 -8.30 2.07 8.38
CA ILE A 44 -9.09 0.85 8.11
C ILE A 44 -8.58 -0.29 8.99
N ALA A 45 -7.27 -0.47 9.10
CA ALA A 45 -6.66 -1.53 9.91
C ALA A 45 -7.02 -1.39 11.40
N ALA A 46 -7.03 -0.16 11.92
CA ALA A 46 -7.44 0.15 13.29
C ALA A 46 -8.97 0.33 13.47
N GLY A 47 -9.76 0.04 12.44
CA GLY A 47 -11.21 0.17 12.46
C GLY A 47 -11.89 -0.82 13.43
N ARG A 48 -13.17 -0.58 13.72
CA ARG A 48 -13.97 -1.41 14.64
C ARG A 48 -14.78 -2.52 13.97
N GLU A 49 -14.78 -2.57 12.64
CA GLU A 49 -15.42 -3.64 11.90
C GLU A 49 -14.75 -4.98 12.18
N PRO A 50 -15.45 -6.12 12.03
CA PRO A 50 -14.85 -7.43 12.20
C PRO A 50 -13.59 -7.61 11.31
N PRO A 51 -12.55 -8.31 11.78
CA PRO A 51 -11.30 -8.47 11.04
C PRO A 51 -11.43 -8.95 9.59
N PRO A 52 -12.32 -9.91 9.24
CA PRO A 52 -12.57 -10.30 7.85
C PRO A 52 -13.07 -9.14 6.96
N ALA A 53 -13.95 -8.30 7.51
CA ALA A 53 -14.50 -7.14 6.80
C ALA A 53 -13.43 -6.05 6.62
N ARG A 54 -12.61 -5.80 7.65
CA ARG A 54 -11.48 -4.86 7.55
C ARG A 54 -10.45 -5.30 6.52
N LEU A 55 -10.07 -6.59 6.48
CA LEU A 55 -9.10 -7.07 5.49
C LEU A 55 -9.60 -6.83 4.06
N ARG A 56 -10.88 -7.12 3.81
CA ARG A 56 -11.53 -6.85 2.53
C ARG A 56 -11.51 -5.36 2.18
N ALA A 57 -11.94 -4.51 3.10
CA ALA A 57 -11.95 -3.06 2.89
C ALA A 57 -10.54 -2.51 2.66
N TRP A 58 -9.55 -3.02 3.39
CA TRP A 58 -8.16 -2.61 3.31
C TRP A 58 -7.55 -2.94 1.95
N LEU A 59 -7.74 -4.17 1.46
CA LEU A 59 -7.25 -4.60 0.15
C LEU A 59 -7.92 -3.84 -1.00
N ALA A 60 -9.23 -3.62 -0.91
CA ALA A 60 -9.98 -2.84 -1.89
C ALA A 60 -9.49 -1.38 -1.94
N ALA A 61 -9.28 -0.77 -0.77
CA ALA A 61 -8.76 0.60 -0.67
C ALA A 61 -7.34 0.71 -1.26
N LEU A 62 -6.44 -0.22 -0.92
CA LEU A 62 -5.08 -0.23 -1.45
C LEU A 62 -5.09 -0.30 -2.98
N ALA A 63 -5.87 -1.22 -3.55
CA ALA A 63 -5.98 -1.39 -5.00
C ALA A 63 -6.54 -0.14 -5.69
N ALA A 64 -7.63 0.43 -5.15
CA ALA A 64 -8.25 1.64 -5.70
C ALA A 64 -7.29 2.85 -5.64
N MET A 65 -6.57 3.02 -4.53
CA MET A 65 -5.61 4.12 -4.36
C MET A 65 -4.42 3.97 -5.30
N LYS A 66 -3.83 2.76 -5.41
CA LYS A 66 -2.71 2.51 -6.32
C LYS A 66 -3.13 2.67 -7.77
N ARG A 67 -4.26 2.11 -8.19
CA ARG A 67 -4.78 2.27 -9.55
C ARG A 67 -4.99 3.75 -9.89
N ARG A 68 -5.65 4.50 -9.01
CA ARG A 68 -5.88 5.93 -9.21
C ARG A 68 -4.58 6.71 -9.36
N LYS A 69 -3.63 6.53 -8.44
CA LYS A 69 -2.34 7.23 -8.48
C LYS A 69 -1.51 6.89 -9.72
N VAL A 70 -1.58 5.65 -10.20
CA VAL A 70 -0.86 5.22 -11.41
C VAL A 70 -1.51 5.75 -12.69
N LEU A 71 -2.85 5.76 -12.76
CA LEU A 71 -3.58 6.17 -13.97
C LEU A 71 -3.79 7.69 -14.09
N GLU A 72 -3.97 8.40 -12.98
CA GLU A 72 -4.24 9.84 -12.98
C GLU A 72 -2.98 10.70 -12.96
N ASP A 73 -1.83 10.14 -12.58
CA ASP A 73 -0.56 10.90 -12.46
C ASP A 73 0.65 10.11 -13.02
N PRO A 74 0.73 9.96 -14.36
CA PRO A 74 1.80 9.20 -15.02
C PRO A 74 3.20 9.80 -14.80
N GLU A 75 3.31 11.12 -14.65
CA GLU A 75 4.60 11.79 -14.41
C GLU A 75 5.16 11.45 -13.03
N MET A 76 4.31 11.45 -12.01
CA MET A 76 4.71 11.04 -10.66
C MET A 76 5.01 9.54 -10.59
N PHE A 77 4.31 8.70 -11.35
CA PHE A 77 4.66 7.29 -11.50
C PHE A 77 6.06 7.07 -12.10
N ALA A 78 6.41 7.80 -13.16
CA ALA A 78 7.76 7.76 -13.74
C ALA A 78 8.82 8.24 -12.72
N GLY A 79 8.47 9.22 -11.89
CA GLY A 79 9.29 9.64 -10.75
C GLY A 79 9.47 8.55 -9.69
N PHE A 80 8.39 7.85 -9.34
CA PHE A 80 8.39 6.75 -8.36
C PHE A 80 9.28 5.59 -8.79
N HIS A 81 9.21 5.16 -10.06
CA HIS A 81 10.05 4.05 -10.55
C HIS A 81 11.55 4.37 -10.38
N ARG A 82 11.94 5.62 -10.60
CA ARG A 82 13.33 6.06 -10.37
C ARG A 82 13.70 6.04 -8.88
N VAL A 83 12.80 6.42 -7.98
CA VAL A 83 13.07 6.35 -6.53
C VAL A 83 13.13 4.91 -6.04
N ALA A 84 12.28 4.02 -6.56
CA ALA A 84 12.34 2.61 -6.22
C ALA A 84 13.70 1.97 -6.56
N LEU A 85 14.37 2.44 -7.62
CA LEU A 85 15.73 2.01 -7.99
C LEU A 85 16.83 2.72 -7.17
N GLU A 86 16.66 4.00 -6.86
CA GLU A 86 17.69 4.83 -6.20
C GLU A 86 17.65 4.77 -4.67
N SER A 87 16.55 4.32 -4.06
CA SER A 87 16.30 4.30 -2.60
C SER A 87 15.49 3.06 -2.17
N PRO A 88 16.07 1.85 -2.23
CA PRO A 88 15.39 0.60 -1.87
C PRO A 88 14.88 0.57 -0.42
N GLU A 89 15.52 1.30 0.49
CA GLU A 89 15.14 1.44 1.89
C GLU A 89 13.75 2.08 2.08
N VAL A 90 13.40 3.06 1.24
CA VAL A 90 12.10 3.74 1.27
C VAL A 90 10.98 2.76 0.88
N ILE A 91 11.24 1.95 -0.16
CA ILE A 91 10.30 0.92 -0.60
C ILE A 91 10.15 -0.17 0.45
N ALA A 92 11.26 -0.64 1.03
CA ALA A 92 11.25 -1.64 2.08
C ALA A 92 10.47 -1.16 3.32
N ALA A 93 10.65 0.09 3.73
CA ALA A 93 9.89 0.69 4.83
C ALA A 93 8.39 0.77 4.52
N HIS A 94 8.01 1.15 3.30
CA HIS A 94 6.60 1.16 2.87
C HIS A 94 5.98 -0.24 2.89
N VAL A 95 6.64 -1.23 2.28
CA VAL A 95 6.17 -2.62 2.26
C VAL A 95 6.03 -3.16 3.68
N LYS A 96 7.02 -2.90 4.55
CA LYS A 96 6.94 -3.26 5.97
C LYS A 96 5.72 -2.63 6.64
N GLY A 97 5.43 -1.35 6.37
CA GLY A 97 4.24 -0.68 6.89
C GLY A 97 2.92 -1.34 6.45
N LEU A 98 2.83 -1.75 5.18
CA LEU A 98 1.66 -2.48 4.67
C LEU A 98 1.52 -3.86 5.36
N VAL A 99 2.63 -4.60 5.49
CA VAL A 99 2.65 -5.89 6.20
C VAL A 99 2.18 -5.72 7.64
N THR A 100 2.70 -4.72 8.37
CA THR A 100 2.30 -4.45 9.76
C THR A 100 0.80 -4.19 9.90
N GLN A 101 0.20 -3.44 8.98
CA GLN A 101 -1.24 -3.15 9.03
C GLN A 101 -2.08 -4.40 8.77
N VAL A 102 -1.73 -5.23 7.79
CA VAL A 102 -2.44 -6.48 7.53
C VAL A 102 -2.23 -7.47 8.69
N ALA A 103 -1.02 -7.57 9.22
CA ALA A 103 -0.70 -8.43 10.35
C ALA A 103 -1.52 -8.07 11.60
N LEU A 104 -1.75 -6.78 11.86
CA LEU A 104 -2.65 -6.33 12.91
C LEU A 104 -4.07 -6.89 12.73
N ILE A 105 -4.63 -6.78 11.52
CA ILE A 105 -5.96 -7.30 11.23
C ILE A 105 -6.00 -8.82 11.44
N LEU A 106 -5.00 -9.56 10.94
CA LEU A 106 -4.92 -11.01 11.06
C LEU A 106 -4.75 -11.47 12.53
N ALA A 107 -3.91 -10.78 13.30
CA ALA A 107 -3.69 -11.08 14.72
C ALA A 107 -4.97 -10.87 15.55
N GLU A 108 -5.70 -9.79 15.29
CA GLU A 108 -6.99 -9.55 15.95
C GLU A 108 -8.04 -10.58 15.55
N GLY A 109 -8.11 -10.96 14.27
CA GLY A 109 -9.01 -12.02 13.80
C GLY A 109 -8.68 -13.40 14.38
N ARG A 110 -7.40 -13.67 14.62
CA ARG A 110 -6.99 -14.88 15.33
C ARG A 110 -7.43 -14.83 16.80
N ALA A 111 -7.27 -13.68 17.45
CA ALA A 111 -7.58 -13.51 18.86
C ALA A 111 -9.08 -13.57 19.15
N ASP A 112 -9.93 -13.02 18.26
CA ASP A 112 -11.39 -13.03 18.40
C ASP A 112 -12.07 -14.27 17.78
N GLY A 113 -11.28 -15.14 17.13
CA GLY A 113 -11.76 -16.38 16.53
C GLY A 113 -12.45 -16.22 15.18
N THR A 114 -12.47 -15.02 14.57
CA THR A 114 -13.03 -14.78 13.23
C THR A 114 -12.11 -15.25 12.11
N LEU A 115 -10.81 -15.40 12.37
CA LEU A 115 -9.76 -15.92 11.47
C LEU A 115 -8.90 -16.98 12.19
N PRO A 116 -9.48 -18.12 12.61
CA PRO A 116 -8.83 -19.07 13.51
C PRO A 116 -7.65 -19.82 12.89
N ALA A 117 -7.53 -19.86 11.56
CA ALA A 117 -6.46 -20.57 10.87
C ALA A 117 -5.24 -19.68 10.54
N VAL A 118 -5.21 -18.42 10.98
CA VAL A 118 -4.01 -17.58 10.93
C VAL A 118 -2.94 -18.21 11.82
N ALA A 119 -1.80 -18.57 11.22
CA ALA A 119 -0.71 -19.25 11.91
C ALA A 119 0.34 -18.25 12.42
N ALA A 120 0.78 -17.36 11.54
CA ALA A 120 1.85 -16.40 11.77
C ALA A 120 1.46 -15.05 11.12
N PRO A 121 0.86 -14.11 11.88
CA PRO A 121 0.24 -12.90 11.32
C PRO A 121 1.14 -12.10 10.37
N GLU A 122 2.43 -11.93 10.65
CA GLU A 122 3.36 -11.21 9.77
C GLU A 122 3.69 -11.95 8.46
N GLU A 123 3.87 -13.26 8.53
CA GLU A 123 4.17 -14.11 7.37
C GLU A 123 2.92 -14.27 6.48
N ASP A 124 1.77 -14.50 7.11
CA ASP A 124 0.46 -14.58 6.46
C ASP A 124 0.10 -13.23 5.81
N ALA A 125 0.39 -12.10 6.45
CA ALA A 125 0.21 -10.77 5.88
C ALA A 125 1.07 -10.55 4.64
N SER A 126 2.33 -10.99 4.69
CA SER A 126 3.23 -10.94 3.54
C SER A 126 2.69 -11.77 2.38
N ALA A 127 2.20 -12.99 2.66
CA ALA A 127 1.59 -13.87 1.67
C ALA A 127 0.32 -13.27 1.04
N VAL A 128 -0.54 -12.62 1.83
CA VAL A 128 -1.74 -11.90 1.35
C VAL A 128 -1.34 -10.79 0.38
N LEU A 129 -0.33 -10.00 0.71
CA LEU A 129 0.15 -8.92 -0.16
C LEU A 129 0.77 -9.44 -1.45
N THR A 130 1.53 -10.54 -1.39
CA THR A 130 2.07 -11.22 -2.57
C THR A 130 0.94 -11.77 -3.46
N ALA A 131 -0.06 -12.44 -2.88
CA ALA A 131 -1.19 -13.03 -3.62
C ALA A 131 -2.05 -11.96 -4.33
N THR A 132 -2.09 -10.74 -3.79
CA THR A 132 -2.88 -9.63 -4.33
C THR A 132 -2.05 -8.60 -5.11
N MET A 133 -0.75 -8.87 -5.31
CA MET A 133 0.22 -7.93 -5.87
C MET A 133 -0.21 -7.35 -7.22
N ARG A 134 -0.90 -8.13 -8.06
CA ARG A 134 -1.40 -7.69 -9.38
C ARG A 134 -2.30 -6.45 -9.31
N PHE A 135 -2.97 -6.21 -8.17
CA PHE A 135 -3.95 -5.13 -8.03
C PHE A 135 -3.39 -3.85 -7.43
N HIS A 136 -2.17 -3.87 -6.90
CA HIS A 136 -1.59 -2.73 -6.18
C HIS A 136 -0.12 -2.46 -6.49
N HIS A 137 0.58 -3.40 -7.12
CA HIS A 137 1.94 -3.17 -7.58
C HIS A 137 1.96 -2.15 -8.73
N PRO A 138 2.75 -1.08 -8.64
CA PRO A 138 2.89 -0.04 -9.66
C PRO A 138 3.00 -0.58 -11.09
N ASP A 139 3.89 -1.55 -11.32
CA ASP A 139 4.13 -2.11 -12.67
C ASP A 139 3.03 -3.07 -13.17
N LEU A 140 2.19 -3.59 -12.27
CA LEU A 140 1.18 -4.60 -12.62
C LEU A 140 -0.23 -4.00 -12.71
N VAL A 141 -0.53 -2.99 -11.90
CA VAL A 141 -1.88 -2.41 -11.82
C VAL A 141 -2.32 -1.76 -13.14
N ALA A 142 -1.37 -1.26 -13.94
CA ALA A 142 -1.65 -0.75 -15.29
C ALA A 142 -2.15 -1.84 -16.25
N THR A 143 -1.79 -3.11 -16.01
CA THR A 143 -2.17 -4.27 -16.83
C THR A 143 -3.22 -5.15 -16.14
N SER A 144 -3.84 -4.67 -15.06
CA SER A 144 -4.81 -5.45 -14.28
C SER A 144 -6.15 -5.68 -14.98
N GLY A 145 -6.37 -5.03 -16.13
CA GLY A 145 -7.63 -5.02 -16.88
C GLY A 145 -8.47 -3.77 -16.59
N ASP A 146 -9.72 -3.79 -17.07
CA ASP A 146 -10.71 -2.78 -16.69
C ASP A 146 -11.02 -2.86 -15.18
N GLU A 147 -11.54 -1.76 -14.63
CA GLU A 147 -11.72 -1.61 -13.19
C GLU A 147 -12.75 -2.58 -12.62
N ALA A 148 -13.82 -2.88 -13.35
CA ALA A 148 -14.86 -3.79 -12.88
C ALA A 148 -14.31 -5.23 -12.77
N THR A 149 -13.61 -5.70 -13.81
CA THR A 149 -12.98 -7.02 -13.81
C THR A 149 -11.89 -7.16 -12.74
N ALA A 150 -11.04 -6.12 -12.58
CA ALA A 150 -10.01 -6.12 -11.55
C ALA A 150 -10.61 -6.17 -10.13
N THR A 151 -11.66 -5.39 -9.89
CA THR A 151 -12.36 -5.35 -8.59
C THR A 151 -13.01 -6.70 -8.26
N ALA A 152 -13.70 -7.30 -9.23
CA ALA A 152 -14.32 -8.61 -9.04
C ALA A 152 -13.28 -9.71 -8.77
N SER A 153 -12.14 -9.67 -9.47
CA SER A 153 -11.04 -10.62 -9.28
C SER A 153 -10.40 -10.48 -7.89
N LEU A 154 -10.14 -9.25 -7.44
CA LEU A 154 -9.62 -8.98 -6.11
C LEU A 154 -10.58 -9.44 -5.02
N ALA A 155 -11.88 -9.17 -5.19
CA ALA A 155 -12.91 -9.64 -4.26
C ALA A 155 -12.91 -11.17 -4.16
N ARG A 156 -12.82 -11.86 -5.31
CA ARG A 156 -12.78 -13.33 -5.33
C ARG A 156 -11.53 -13.90 -4.66
N ILE A 157 -10.36 -13.31 -4.89
CA ILE A 157 -9.12 -13.71 -4.23
C ILE A 157 -9.20 -13.46 -2.72
N THR A 158 -9.78 -12.33 -2.32
CA THR A 158 -10.01 -12.00 -0.90
C THR A 158 -10.91 -13.04 -0.24
N ASP A 159 -11.98 -13.48 -0.90
CA ASP A 159 -12.84 -14.56 -0.40
C ASP A 159 -12.09 -15.87 -0.18
N LEU A 160 -11.24 -16.25 -1.14
CA LEU A 160 -10.42 -17.46 -1.02
C LEU A 160 -9.41 -17.37 0.13
N LEU A 161 -8.77 -16.22 0.30
CA LEU A 161 -7.84 -15.96 1.41
C LEU A 161 -8.56 -16.02 2.76
N LEU A 162 -9.69 -15.33 2.89
CA LEU A 162 -10.51 -15.34 4.11
C LEU A 162 -11.00 -16.75 4.46
N ALA A 163 -11.46 -17.51 3.46
CA ALA A 163 -11.83 -18.92 3.65
C ALA A 163 -10.62 -19.77 4.10
N GLY A 164 -9.43 -19.53 3.54
CA GLY A 164 -8.19 -20.18 3.96
C GLY A 164 -7.79 -19.86 5.41
N PHE A 165 -8.12 -18.66 5.89
CA PHE A 165 -7.96 -18.27 7.29
C PHE A 165 -9.10 -18.75 8.21
N GLY A 166 -10.08 -19.49 7.69
CA GLY A 166 -11.18 -20.05 8.46
C GLY A 166 -12.31 -19.07 8.76
N ALA A 167 -12.42 -17.97 8.00
CA ALA A 167 -13.55 -17.04 8.14
C ALA A 167 -14.88 -17.77 7.88
N ALA A 168 -15.86 -17.55 8.75
CA ALA A 168 -17.21 -18.02 8.51
C ALA A 168 -17.78 -17.35 7.24
N ALA A 169 -18.54 -18.11 6.44
CA ALA A 169 -19.25 -17.53 5.32
C ALA A 169 -20.16 -16.38 5.81
N PRO A 170 -20.25 -15.25 5.07
CA PRO A 170 -21.18 -14.20 5.41
C PRO A 170 -22.60 -14.81 5.45
N ARG A 171 -23.28 -14.66 6.59
CA ARG A 171 -24.67 -15.08 6.76
C ARG A 171 -25.62 -14.23 5.94
#